data_AF-A0A503AT80-F1
#
_entry.id   AF-A0A503AT80-F1
#
_cell.length_a   1.000
_cell.length_b   1.000
_cell.length_c   1.000
_cell.angle_alpha   90.00
_cell.angle_beta   90.00
_cell.angle_gamma   90.00
#
_symmetry.space_group_name_H-M   'P 1'
#
loop_
_entity.id
_entity.type
_entity.pdbx_description
1 polymer ?
#
loop_
_entity_poly.entity_id
_entity_poly.type
_entity_poly.pdbx_seq_one_letter_code
_entity_poly.pdbx_strand_id
1 'polypeptide(L)'
;MTIRPLRYLNAVVPHIYVQGAAEAVAFYAKAFGAEEMLRITAPDGRIVHSELAICNATVMLGDPTSQLYDEPRHLGACTAGLHLMVDDNAAVLARAVAAGCEQVQPPTDMFYGASSASVRDPFGHVWVLLTWKEDLSPAEMERRGKAALGGEESKAQ
;
A
#
# COMPACT_ATOMS: atom_id res chain seq x y z
N MET A 1 13.35 17.38 -5.87
CA MET A 1 12.99 17.04 -4.49
C MET A 1 11.48 16.90 -4.44
N THR A 2 10.98 15.67 -4.34
CA THR A 2 9.54 15.38 -4.28
C THR A 2 8.98 15.97 -2.99
N ILE A 3 8.09 16.96 -3.08
CA ILE A 3 7.47 17.61 -1.92
C ILE A 3 6.53 16.59 -1.29
N ARG A 4 6.93 15.96 -0.20
CA ARG A 4 6.05 15.12 0.63
C ARG A 4 5.48 16.00 1.74
N PRO A 5 4.14 16.07 1.93
CA PRO A 5 3.57 16.85 3.02
C PRO A 5 4.14 16.40 4.38
N LEU A 6 4.58 17.34 5.21
CA LEU A 6 5.19 17.04 6.52
C LEU A 6 4.29 16.15 7.41
N ARG A 7 2.96 16.25 7.24
CA ARG A 7 1.98 15.41 7.95
C ARG A 7 2.12 13.91 7.67
N TYR A 8 2.75 13.51 6.56
CA TYR A 8 3.05 12.10 6.25
C TYR A 8 4.42 11.64 6.78
N LEU A 9 5.18 12.50 7.48
CA LEU A 9 6.44 12.09 8.12
C LEU A 9 6.22 11.26 9.39
N ASN A 10 5.12 11.48 10.11
CA ASN A 10 4.74 10.66 11.26
C ASN A 10 3.96 9.44 10.74
N ALA A 11 4.61 8.29 10.67
CA ALA A 11 4.05 7.08 10.09
C ALA A 11 3.58 6.08 11.17
N VAL A 12 2.39 5.51 10.96
CA VAL A 12 2.03 4.22 11.57
C VAL A 12 2.71 3.13 10.75
N VAL A 13 3.56 2.33 11.36
CA VAL A 13 4.22 1.20 10.70
C VAL A 13 3.29 0.00 10.75
N PRO A 14 2.79 -0.51 9.61
CA PRO A 14 1.88 -1.64 9.63
C PRO A 14 2.62 -2.93 9.94
N HIS A 15 2.01 -3.78 10.76
CA HIS A 15 2.35 -5.20 10.86
C HIS A 15 1.26 -5.99 10.14
N ILE A 16 1.58 -6.47 8.94
CA ILE A 16 0.66 -7.27 8.13
C ILE A 16 0.93 -8.75 8.35
N TYR A 17 -0.12 -9.56 8.27
CA TYR A 17 0.02 -11.00 8.40
C TYR A 17 -0.19 -11.66 7.06
N VAL A 18 0.66 -12.66 6.80
CA VAL A 18 0.63 -13.48 5.59
C VAL A 18 0.98 -14.89 5.98
N GLN A 19 0.08 -15.83 5.71
CA GLN A 19 0.38 -17.25 5.79
C GLN A 19 1.38 -17.61 4.68
N GLY A 20 2.58 -18.04 5.09
CA GLY A 20 3.72 -18.16 4.18
C GLY A 20 4.53 -16.86 4.10
N ALA A 21 4.79 -16.21 5.25
CA ALA A 21 5.46 -14.91 5.28
C ALA A 21 6.82 -14.90 4.56
N ALA A 22 7.57 -16.02 4.56
CA ALA A 22 8.83 -16.13 3.81
C ALA A 22 8.64 -15.97 2.29
N GLU A 23 7.53 -16.46 1.74
CA GLU A 23 7.19 -16.31 0.32
C GLU A 23 6.78 -14.86 0.03
N ALA A 24 6.10 -14.21 0.98
CA ALA A 24 5.74 -12.80 0.89
C ALA A 24 6.98 -11.88 0.88
N VAL A 25 7.98 -12.15 1.73
CA VAL A 25 9.27 -11.43 1.69
C VAL A 25 9.90 -11.50 0.29
N ALA A 26 10.02 -12.71 -0.26
CA ALA A 26 10.59 -12.90 -1.59
C ALA A 26 9.76 -12.22 -2.69
N PHE A 27 8.43 -12.27 -2.57
CA PHE A 27 7.52 -11.62 -3.50
C PHE A 27 7.67 -10.09 -3.46
N TYR A 28 7.70 -9.47 -2.27
CA TYR A 28 7.84 -8.03 -2.14
C TYR A 28 9.22 -7.52 -2.59
N ALA A 29 10.28 -8.33 -2.45
CA ALA A 29 11.58 -8.04 -3.06
C ALA A 29 11.47 -7.94 -4.60
N LYS A 30 10.75 -8.87 -5.24
CA LYS A 30 10.51 -8.84 -6.69
C LYS A 30 9.58 -7.69 -7.12
N ALA A 31 8.45 -7.51 -6.44
CA ALA A 31 7.39 -6.58 -6.82
C ALA A 31 7.73 -5.12 -6.54
N PHE A 32 8.29 -4.83 -5.37
CA PHE A 32 8.51 -3.47 -4.89
C PHE A 32 9.98 -3.12 -4.64
N GLY A 33 10.88 -4.10 -4.75
CA GLY A 33 12.30 -3.88 -4.42
C GLY A 33 12.51 -3.84 -2.92
N ALA A 34 11.71 -4.59 -2.17
CA ALA A 34 11.86 -4.71 -0.73
C ALA A 34 13.24 -5.26 -0.37
N GLU A 35 13.85 -4.65 0.64
CA GLU A 35 15.05 -5.15 1.30
C GLU A 35 14.67 -5.63 2.71
N GLU A 36 15.05 -6.86 3.05
CA GLU A 36 14.78 -7.41 4.37
C GLU A 36 15.84 -6.94 5.36
N MET A 37 15.39 -6.26 6.41
CA MET A 37 16.24 -5.61 7.42
C MET A 37 16.38 -6.47 8.68
N LEU A 38 15.33 -7.18 9.05
CA LEU A 38 15.26 -8.02 10.25
C LEU A 38 14.40 -9.25 9.96
N ARG A 39 14.77 -10.40 10.53
CA ARG A 39 13.96 -11.62 10.50
C ARG A 39 14.08 -12.35 11.84
N ILE A 40 12.93 -12.69 12.43
CA ILE A 40 12.80 -13.48 13.65
C ILE A 40 11.90 -14.67 13.35
N THR A 41 12.41 -15.87 13.60
CA THR A 41 11.70 -17.13 13.34
C THR A 41 11.40 -17.89 14.62
N ALA A 42 10.26 -18.57 14.65
CA ALA A 42 9.96 -19.58 15.66
C ALA A 42 10.79 -20.87 15.42
N PRO A 43 10.89 -21.78 16.41
CA PRO A 43 11.61 -23.05 16.24
C PRO A 43 11.07 -23.95 15.12
N ASP A 44 9.80 -23.78 14.75
CA ASP A 44 9.15 -24.49 13.63
C ASP A 44 9.45 -23.87 12.26
N GLY A 45 10.24 -22.79 12.20
CA GLY A 45 10.67 -22.11 10.98
C GLY A 45 9.75 -20.99 10.50
N ARG A 46 8.57 -20.80 11.10
CA ARG A 46 7.67 -19.69 10.75
C ARG A 46 8.30 -18.34 11.09
N ILE A 47 8.04 -17.33 10.28
CA ILE A 47 8.47 -15.95 10.56
C ILE A 47 7.46 -15.38 11.56
N VAL A 48 7.93 -15.03 12.75
CA VAL A 48 7.11 -14.33 13.76
C VAL A 48 7.13 -12.83 13.50
N HIS A 49 8.26 -12.32 13.01
CA HIS A 49 8.45 -10.91 12.71
C HIS A 49 9.56 -10.73 11.66
N SER A 50 9.29 -10.00 10.60
CA SER A 50 10.26 -9.53 9.62
C SER A 50 10.01 -8.05 9.32
N GLU A 51 11.07 -7.30 9.07
CA GLU A 51 10.99 -5.88 8.69
C GLU A 51 11.51 -5.71 7.28
N LEU A 52 10.70 -5.08 6.43
CA LEU A 52 11.04 -4.78 5.05
C LEU A 52 11.16 -3.28 4.85
N ALA A 53 12.28 -2.84 4.28
CA ALA A 53 12.42 -1.51 3.72
C ALA A 53 11.86 -1.51 2.29
N ILE A 54 10.84 -0.69 2.03
CA ILE A 54 10.17 -0.56 0.73
C ILE A 54 9.96 0.92 0.43
N CYS A 55 10.57 1.44 -0.63
CA CYS A 55 10.37 2.83 -1.09
C CYS A 55 10.50 3.90 0.03
N ASN A 56 11.53 3.78 0.89
CA ASN A 56 11.76 4.63 2.08
C ASN A 56 10.71 4.50 3.20
N ALA A 57 9.89 3.44 3.19
CA ALA A 57 8.99 3.08 4.27
C ALA A 57 9.40 1.73 4.87
N THR A 58 8.96 1.47 6.09
CA THR A 58 9.09 0.17 6.74
C THR A 58 7.72 -0.52 6.76
N VAL A 59 7.70 -1.80 6.42
CA VAL A 59 6.53 -2.69 6.61
C VAL A 59 6.98 -3.88 7.42
N MET A 60 6.23 -4.23 8.46
CA MET A 60 6.47 -5.43 9.26
C MET A 60 5.55 -6.55 8.76
N LEU A 61 6.03 -7.80 8.78
CA LEU A 61 5.20 -8.96 8.50
C LEU A 61 5.55 -10.20 9.31
N GLY A 62 4.58 -11.10 9.44
CA GLY A 62 4.74 -12.40 10.06
C GLY A 62 3.65 -13.38 9.67
N ASP A 63 3.87 -14.66 9.98
CA ASP A 63 2.87 -15.70 9.89
C ASP A 63 1.81 -15.49 10.99
N PRO A 64 0.50 -15.59 10.69
CA PRO A 64 -0.55 -15.38 11.67
C PRO A 64 -0.51 -16.44 12.77
N THR A 65 -0.73 -16.01 14.01
CA THR A 65 -0.81 -16.88 15.20
C THR A 65 -2.25 -16.99 15.72
N SER A 66 -3.24 -16.97 14.82
CA SER A 66 -4.67 -17.31 14.99
C SER A 66 -5.45 -16.72 16.20
N GLN A 67 -4.88 -15.87 17.05
CA GLN A 67 -5.50 -15.41 18.29
C GLN A 67 -6.04 -13.99 18.22
N LEU A 68 -5.43 -13.12 17.39
CA LEU A 68 -5.80 -11.70 17.29
C LEU A 68 -5.72 -11.14 15.88
N TYR A 69 -4.84 -11.68 15.03
CA TYR A 69 -4.59 -11.17 13.69
C TYR A 69 -4.51 -12.31 12.67
N ASP A 70 -4.96 -12.03 11.46
CA ASP A 70 -5.00 -12.98 10.34
C ASP A 70 -4.78 -12.25 9.01
N GLU A 71 -4.64 -13.03 7.93
CA GLU A 71 -4.41 -12.52 6.58
C GLU A 71 -5.72 -12.28 5.78
N PRO A 72 -5.71 -11.37 4.78
CA PRO A 72 -6.92 -11.02 4.01
C PRO A 72 -7.60 -12.19 3.30
N ARG A 73 -6.82 -13.18 2.82
CA ARG A 73 -7.38 -14.36 2.12
C ARG A 73 -8.28 -15.18 3.04
N HIS A 74 -7.91 -15.33 4.30
CA HIS A 74 -8.70 -16.07 5.28
C HIS A 74 -9.88 -15.23 5.77
N LEU A 75 -9.68 -13.93 5.99
CA LEU A 75 -10.75 -13.03 6.42
C LEU A 75 -11.78 -12.73 5.32
N GLY A 76 -11.47 -13.02 4.06
CA GLY A 76 -12.32 -12.72 2.90
C GLY A 76 -12.43 -11.24 2.57
N ALA A 77 -11.65 -10.38 3.25
CA ALA A 77 -11.64 -8.95 3.06
C ALA A 77 -10.28 -8.35 3.43
N CYS A 78 -9.90 -7.28 2.72
CA CYS A 78 -8.77 -6.43 3.11
C CYS A 78 -9.32 -5.27 3.95
N THR A 79 -8.89 -5.18 5.21
CA THR A 79 -9.41 -4.20 6.18
C THR A 79 -8.58 -2.92 6.25
N ALA A 80 -7.39 -2.90 5.62
CA ALA A 80 -6.50 -1.75 5.60
C ALA A 80 -5.77 -1.63 4.25
N GLY A 81 -5.67 -0.41 3.72
CA GLY A 81 -4.86 -0.11 2.54
C GLY A 81 -3.46 0.36 2.92
N LEU A 82 -2.43 -0.23 2.32
CA LEU A 82 -1.02 0.09 2.56
C LEU A 82 -0.56 1.18 1.59
N HIS A 83 -0.36 2.39 2.10
CA HIS A 83 0.04 3.52 1.26
C HIS A 83 1.56 3.63 1.16
N LEU A 84 2.09 3.65 -0.06
CA LEU A 84 3.50 3.88 -0.36
C LEU A 84 3.67 5.17 -1.16
N MET A 85 4.52 6.06 -0.66
CA MET A 85 4.92 7.26 -1.38
C MET A 85 6.10 6.95 -2.29
N VAL A 86 5.90 7.07 -3.60
CA VAL A 86 6.87 6.72 -4.64
C VAL A 86 7.04 7.87 -5.62
N ASP A 87 8.23 8.00 -6.21
CA ASP A 87 8.50 9.07 -7.15
C ASP A 87 7.80 8.85 -8.50
N ASP A 88 7.54 7.60 -8.89
CA ASP A 88 6.79 7.22 -10.09
C ASP A 88 5.88 6.01 -9.82
N ASN A 89 4.59 6.27 -9.60
CA ASN A 89 3.61 5.23 -9.32
C ASN A 89 3.31 4.34 -10.53
N ALA A 90 3.49 4.82 -11.76
CA ALA A 90 3.24 4.04 -12.97
C ALA A 90 4.34 2.99 -13.18
N ALA A 91 5.61 3.35 -12.93
CA ALA A 91 6.72 2.42 -12.98
C ALA A 91 6.59 1.32 -11.92
N VAL A 92 6.26 1.70 -10.68
CA VAL A 92 6.06 0.74 -9.58
C VAL A 92 4.85 -0.16 -9.84
N LEU A 93 3.75 0.39 -10.35
CA LEU A 93 2.57 -0.36 -10.74
C LEU A 93 2.91 -1.44 -11.78
N ALA A 94 3.59 -1.05 -12.87
CA ALA A 94 3.95 -1.97 -13.94
C ALA A 94 4.82 -3.13 -13.43
N ARG A 95 5.79 -2.83 -12.56
CA ARG A 95 6.64 -3.84 -11.92
C ARG A 95 5.84 -4.79 -11.03
N ALA A 96 4.95 -4.25 -10.19
CA ALA A 96 4.12 -5.04 -9.28
C ALA A 96 3.18 -5.99 -10.06
N VAL A 97 2.54 -5.49 -11.11
CA VAL A 97 1.69 -6.30 -11.99
C VAL A 97 2.50 -7.41 -12.67
N ALA A 98 3.69 -7.09 -13.22
CA ALA A 98 4.58 -8.09 -13.80
C ALA A 98 5.09 -9.13 -12.79
N ALA A 99 5.13 -8.78 -11.49
CA ALA A 99 5.51 -9.69 -10.43
C ALA A 99 4.37 -10.66 -10.05
N GLY A 100 3.11 -10.31 -10.32
CA GLY A 100 1.92 -11.13 -10.06
C GLY A 100 0.80 -10.41 -9.31
N CYS A 101 0.90 -9.09 -9.06
CA CYS A 101 -0.22 -8.35 -8.49
C CYS A 101 -1.35 -8.12 -9.51
N GLU A 102 -2.57 -8.03 -9.02
CA GLU A 102 -3.73 -7.55 -9.78
C GLU A 102 -3.76 -6.02 -9.77
N GLN A 103 -3.93 -5.39 -10.93
CA GLN A 103 -4.18 -3.95 -10.99
C GLN A 103 -5.61 -3.66 -10.53
N VAL A 104 -5.75 -2.90 -9.45
CA VAL A 104 -7.04 -2.44 -8.92
C VAL A 104 -7.42 -1.09 -9.51
N GLN A 105 -6.45 -0.17 -9.61
CA GLN A 105 -6.66 1.16 -10.20
C GLN A 105 -5.41 1.60 -10.98
N PRO A 106 -5.55 2.08 -12.23
CA PRO A 106 -4.44 2.68 -12.96
C PRO A 106 -4.02 4.03 -12.36
N PRO A 107 -2.85 4.57 -12.71
CA PRO A 107 -2.43 5.89 -12.27
C PRO A 107 -3.47 6.95 -12.66
N THR A 108 -4.03 7.60 -11.66
CA THR A 108 -5.13 8.55 -11.81
C THR A 108 -4.78 9.82 -11.05
N ASP A 109 -5.03 10.97 -11.65
CA ASP A 109 -4.81 12.26 -10.98
C ASP A 109 -5.95 12.54 -10.00
N MET A 110 -5.57 12.76 -8.76
CA MET A 110 -6.49 12.88 -7.64
C MET A 110 -6.67 14.35 -7.26
N PHE A 111 -7.88 14.67 -6.81
CA PHE A 111 -8.26 16.04 -6.41
C PHE A 111 -7.38 16.62 -5.29
N TYR A 112 -6.67 15.77 -4.54
CA TYR A 112 -5.80 16.14 -3.43
C TYR A 112 -4.31 16.34 -3.83
N GLY A 113 -4.02 16.54 -5.12
CA GLY A 113 -2.68 16.97 -5.57
C GLY A 113 -1.66 15.84 -5.74
N ALA A 114 -2.11 14.59 -5.77
CA ALA A 114 -1.27 13.43 -6.06
C ALA A 114 -1.82 12.64 -7.24
N SER A 115 -0.97 11.82 -7.86
CA SER A 115 -1.41 10.69 -8.66
C SER A 115 -1.48 9.44 -7.78
N SER A 116 -2.55 8.67 -7.92
CA SER A 116 -2.76 7.42 -7.19
C SER A 116 -2.92 6.25 -8.16
N ALA A 117 -2.26 5.14 -7.87
CA ALA A 117 -2.50 3.83 -8.48
C ALA A 117 -2.67 2.80 -7.36
N SER A 118 -3.33 1.68 -7.62
CA SER A 118 -3.43 0.62 -6.62
C SER A 118 -3.36 -0.78 -7.21
N VAL A 119 -2.82 -1.69 -6.40
CA VAL A 119 -2.72 -3.11 -6.72
C VAL A 119 -3.19 -3.97 -5.55
N ARG A 120 -3.69 -5.16 -5.86
CA ARG A 120 -3.89 -6.24 -4.89
C ARG A 120 -2.79 -7.27 -5.08
N ASP A 121 -2.08 -7.60 -4.00
CA ASP A 121 -1.07 -8.65 -4.05
C ASP A 121 -1.68 -10.06 -3.96
N PRO A 122 -0.91 -11.13 -4.24
CA PRO A 122 -1.40 -12.51 -4.14
C PRO A 122 -1.83 -12.96 -2.73
N PHE A 123 -1.52 -12.18 -1.70
CA PHE A 123 -1.88 -12.42 -0.30
C PHE A 123 -3.14 -11.63 0.10
N GLY A 124 -3.72 -10.88 -0.85
CA GLY A 124 -4.97 -10.14 -0.71
C GLY A 124 -4.83 -8.75 -0.12
N HIS A 125 -3.61 -8.29 0.20
CA HIS A 125 -3.39 -6.92 0.67
C HIS A 125 -3.51 -5.92 -0.47
N VAL A 126 -4.07 -4.75 -0.19
CA VAL A 126 -4.19 -3.66 -1.16
C VAL A 126 -3.13 -2.61 -0.90
N TRP A 127 -2.31 -2.36 -1.91
CA TRP A 127 -1.27 -1.35 -1.90
C TRP A 127 -1.70 -0.14 -2.72
N VAL A 128 -1.54 1.06 -2.15
CA VAL A 128 -1.83 2.34 -2.80
C VAL A 128 -0.51 3.06 -3.06
N LEU A 129 -0.20 3.28 -4.33
CA LEU A 129 1.03 3.90 -4.81
C LEU A 129 0.76 5.38 -5.11
N LEU A 130 1.32 6.27 -4.29
CA LEU A 130 1.13 7.70 -4.38
C LEU A 130 2.38 8.38 -4.94
N THR A 131 2.18 9.19 -5.98
CA THR A 131 3.19 10.15 -6.47
C THR A 131 2.66 11.56 -6.26
N TRP A 132 3.33 12.34 -5.43
CA TRP A 132 2.92 13.71 -5.12
C TRP A 132 3.22 14.65 -6.30
N LYS A 133 2.23 15.43 -6.74
CA LYS A 133 2.34 16.30 -7.92
C LYS A 133 2.27 17.78 -7.56
N GLU A 134 1.40 18.17 -6.64
CA GLU A 134 1.10 19.55 -6.29
C GLU A 134 0.85 19.68 -4.79
N ASP A 135 1.47 20.68 -4.14
CA ASP A 135 1.16 20.98 -2.73
C ASP A 135 -0.06 21.88 -2.63
N LEU A 136 -1.10 21.39 -1.96
CA LEU A 136 -2.41 22.04 -1.88
C LEU A 136 -2.76 22.36 -0.43
N SER A 137 -3.38 23.52 -0.23
CA SER A 137 -4.00 23.85 1.05
C SER A 137 -5.19 22.92 1.33
N PRO A 138 -5.53 22.65 2.60
CA PRO A 138 -6.74 21.88 2.95
C PRO A 138 -8.02 22.43 2.31
N ALA A 139 -8.17 23.77 2.27
CA ALA A 139 -9.32 24.42 1.66
C ALA A 139 -9.40 24.17 0.14
N GLU A 140 -8.26 24.15 -0.56
CA GLU A 140 -8.23 23.86 -1.99
C GLU A 140 -8.54 22.38 -2.27
N MET A 141 -8.00 21.46 -1.46
CA MET A 141 -8.36 20.04 -1.54
C MET A 141 -9.86 19.81 -1.29
N GLU A 142 -10.45 20.51 -0.31
CA GLU A 142 -11.90 20.44 -0.04
C GLU A 142 -12.71 20.96 -1.23
N ARG A 143 -12.33 22.10 -1.80
CA ARG A 143 -12.99 22.69 -2.98
C ARG A 143 -12.94 21.75 -4.18
N ARG A 144 -11.76 21.20 -4.51
CA ARG A 144 -11.58 20.23 -5.60
C ARG A 144 -12.35 18.94 -5.32
N GLY A 145 -12.35 18.46 -4.08
CA GLY A 145 -13.09 17.27 -3.65
C GLY A 145 -14.60 17.40 -3.83
N LYS A 146 -15.19 18.54 -3.43
CA LYS A 146 -16.63 18.82 -3.68
C LYS A 146 -16.98 18.77 -5.16
N ALA A 147 -16.14 19.33 -6.04
CA ALA A 147 -16.37 19.29 -7.48
C ALA A 147 -16.21 17.88 -8.07
N ALA A 148 -15.24 17.11 -7.59
CA ALA A 148 -14.98 15.76 -8.10
C ALA A 148 -15.99 14.71 -7.60
N LEU A 149 -16.47 14.85 -6.35
CA LEU A 149 -17.36 13.87 -5.70
C LEU A 149 -18.84 14.28 -5.77
N GLY A 150 -19.16 15.56 -5.97
CA GLY A 150 -20.53 16.07 -6.06
C GLY A 150 -21.21 15.88 -7.42
N GLY A 151 -20.62 15.08 -8.32
CA GLY A 151 -21.07 14.90 -9.71
C GLY A 151 -22.19 13.87 -9.95
N GLU A 152 -22.78 13.27 -8.90
CA GLU A 152 -23.80 12.21 -9.04
C GLU A 152 -25.22 12.55 -8.53
N GLU A 153 -25.57 13.82 -8.29
CA GLU A 153 -26.97 14.21 -7.99
C GLU A 153 -27.74 14.77 -9.21
N SER A 154 -27.47 14.26 -10.41
CA SER A 154 -28.34 14.57 -11.56
C SER A 154 -28.44 13.39 -12.52
N LYS A 155 -29.24 12.39 -12.11
CA LYS A 155 -30.04 11.48 -12.98
C LYS A 155 -30.80 10.47 -12.11
N ALA A 156 -31.78 10.95 -11.37
CA ALA A 156 -32.95 10.16 -11.03
C ALA A 156 -34.16 11.09 -11.05
N GLN A 157 -35.15 10.65 -11.80
CA GLN A 157 -36.29 11.36 -12.33
C GLN A 157 -37.39 11.59 -11.30
#